data_AF-A0AAV6BGN6-F1
#
_entry.id   AF-A0AAV6BGN6-F1
#
_cell.length_a   1.000
_cell.length_b   1.000
_cell.length_c   1.000
_cell.angle_alpha   90.00
_cell.angle_beta   90.00
_cell.angle_gamma   90.00
#
_symmetry.space_group_name_H-M   'P 1'
#
loop_
_entity.id
_entity.type
_entity.pdbx_description
1 polymer ?
#
loop_
_entity_poly.entity_id
_entity_poly.type
_entity_poly.pdbx_seq_one_letter_code
_entity_poly.pdbx_strand_id
1 'polypeptide(L)'
;MRLRVPGSLIPAWALLLLLASAAPAAPQAAGDASIVPDLSRYYDTWLWVKSEGLVATSDPETKGAGRTLILNPDLTYEFHQRRDTRDSLLCRGRYYFSEESGEGRETADFLDFEGWFEPYEHRMAADFSGRDTLLLAGEGCPNCPEHMFVRGRTASFQGAVKRGERFQRDLWDGLRIELVPTDLGWEIVVRDTTRAEENLARLTPPFHFVPNPRDIEGWHFRNQANTGPNRGDVNAPGLERWFIFSREVGRGIEPDAAAEVTEEEVERVGAQGRGALTIEEVVLTPPKPSERAGIESMRFTVAIEEARARARGTPGRP
;
A
#
# COMPACT_ATOMS: atom_id res chain seq x y z
N MET A 1 -74.42 43.60 63.90
CA MET A 1 -73.28 43.89 64.80
C MET A 1 -72.07 44.15 63.90
N ARG A 2 -71.73 45.43 63.64
CA ARG A 2 -70.54 46.16 64.18
C ARG A 2 -69.22 45.43 63.84
N LEU A 3 -68.25 46.00 63.12
CA LEU A 3 -67.63 47.33 63.26
C LEU A 3 -66.86 47.77 61.99
N ARG A 4 -66.46 49.04 61.97
CA ARG A 4 -65.96 49.86 60.86
C ARG A 4 -64.63 50.54 61.29
N VAL A 5 -63.69 50.73 60.33
CA VAL A 5 -62.57 51.74 60.24
C VAL A 5 -61.35 51.53 61.18
N PRO A 6 -60.10 52.06 60.95
CA PRO A 6 -59.42 52.76 59.81
C PRO A 6 -58.20 51.97 59.23
N GLY A 7 -57.54 52.28 58.11
CA GLY A 7 -57.01 53.56 57.61
C GLY A 7 -55.52 53.70 57.96
N SER A 8 -54.59 53.55 57.00
CA SER A 8 -53.19 54.03 57.13
C SER A 8 -52.49 54.14 55.78
N LEU A 9 -51.87 55.31 55.60
CA LEU A 9 -51.02 55.76 54.50
C LEU A 9 -49.65 55.06 54.56
N ILE A 10 -49.10 54.68 53.40
CA ILE A 10 -47.71 54.22 53.27
C ILE A 10 -47.04 55.04 52.14
N PRO A 11 -45.78 55.51 52.33
CA PRO A 11 -45.20 56.60 51.57
C PRO A 11 -44.53 56.16 50.26
N ALA A 12 -44.32 57.14 49.39
CA ALA A 12 -43.59 57.05 48.15
C ALA A 12 -42.16 56.51 48.37
N TRP A 13 -41.88 55.34 47.79
CA TRP A 13 -40.51 54.84 47.65
C TRP A 13 -39.84 55.51 46.45
N ALA A 14 -38.69 56.12 46.72
CA ALA A 14 -37.82 56.71 45.73
C ALA A 14 -37.27 55.62 44.80
N LEU A 15 -37.53 55.78 43.50
CA LEU A 15 -36.94 54.96 42.44
C LEU A 15 -35.50 55.42 42.22
N LEU A 16 -34.53 54.74 42.84
CA LEU A 16 -33.10 54.94 42.56
C LEU A 16 -32.76 54.19 41.26
N LEU A 17 -32.73 54.93 40.15
CA LEU A 17 -32.20 54.45 38.87
C LEU A 17 -30.67 54.32 38.99
N LEU A 18 -30.20 53.10 39.28
CA LEU A 18 -28.81 52.69 39.06
C LEU A 18 -28.58 52.56 37.55
N LEU A 19 -28.06 53.62 36.95
CA LEU A 19 -27.40 53.57 35.65
C LEU A 19 -26.11 52.76 35.81
N ALA A 20 -26.20 51.45 35.61
CA ALA A 20 -25.03 50.62 35.37
C ALA A 20 -24.43 51.05 34.03
N SER A 21 -23.30 51.75 34.08
CA SER A 21 -22.44 52.01 32.93
C SER A 21 -21.97 50.66 32.38
N ALA A 22 -22.60 50.21 31.30
CA ALA A 22 -22.13 49.07 30.52
C ALA A 22 -20.73 49.41 30.01
N ALA A 23 -19.72 48.73 30.55
CA ALA A 23 -18.39 48.74 29.96
C ALA A 23 -18.51 48.23 28.52
N PRO A 24 -17.86 48.86 27.54
CA PRO A 24 -17.82 48.33 26.18
C PRO A 24 -17.26 46.91 26.25
N ALA A 25 -18.04 45.94 25.77
CA ALA A 25 -17.58 44.57 25.63
C ALA A 25 -16.25 44.61 24.86
N ALA A 26 -15.20 44.03 25.46
CA ALA A 26 -13.94 43.83 24.76
C ALA A 26 -14.25 43.14 23.42
N PRO A 27 -13.63 43.57 22.31
CA PRO A 27 -13.82 42.91 21.03
C PRO A 27 -13.52 41.42 21.24
N GLN A 28 -14.56 40.58 21.08
CA GLN A 28 -14.39 39.14 21.04
C GLN A 28 -13.32 38.89 19.98
N ALA A 29 -12.22 38.27 20.40
CA ALA A 29 -11.11 37.93 19.52
C ALA A 29 -11.69 37.28 18.27
N ALA A 30 -11.30 37.83 17.12
CA ALA A 30 -11.76 37.39 15.81
C ALA A 30 -11.68 35.86 15.76
N GLY A 31 -12.84 35.26 15.44
CA GLY A 31 -13.13 33.85 15.63
C GLY A 31 -12.06 32.92 15.10
N ASP A 32 -11.94 31.78 15.79
CA ASP A 32 -11.21 30.61 15.35
C ASP A 32 -11.45 30.43 13.85
N ALA A 33 -10.44 30.76 13.06
CA ALA A 33 -10.45 30.48 11.65
C ALA A 33 -10.65 28.97 11.55
N SER A 34 -11.80 28.54 11.06
CA SER A 34 -12.07 27.14 10.74
C SER A 34 -10.95 26.69 9.82
N ILE A 35 -9.95 26.01 10.38
CA ILE A 35 -8.85 25.44 9.63
C ILE A 35 -9.50 24.30 8.85
N VAL A 36 -9.73 24.53 7.56
CA VAL A 36 -10.19 23.47 6.67
C VAL A 36 -9.10 22.40 6.67
N PRO A 37 -9.40 21.16 7.08
CA PRO A 37 -8.41 20.11 7.13
C PRO A 37 -7.80 19.89 5.74
N ASP A 38 -6.48 19.72 5.66
CA ASP A 38 -5.82 19.38 4.40
C ASP A 38 -6.05 17.90 4.08
N LEU A 39 -7.20 17.60 3.48
CA LEU A 39 -7.57 16.24 3.09
C LEU A 39 -6.66 15.69 1.97
N SER A 40 -5.91 16.55 1.27
CA SER A 40 -5.04 16.12 0.17
C SER A 40 -3.94 15.16 0.61
N ARG A 41 -3.56 15.17 1.89
CA ARG A 41 -2.60 14.22 2.45
C ARG A 41 -3.11 12.78 2.44
N TYR A 42 -4.43 12.55 2.47
CA TYR A 42 -5.03 11.22 2.50
C TYR A 42 -5.20 10.62 1.11
N TYR A 43 -5.44 11.44 0.09
CA TYR A 43 -5.75 10.93 -1.24
C TYR A 43 -4.52 10.26 -1.87
N ASP A 44 -4.58 8.95 -2.08
CA ASP A 44 -3.63 8.15 -2.88
C ASP A 44 -3.97 6.66 -2.89
N THR A 45 -3.10 5.89 -3.54
CA THR A 45 -2.92 4.47 -3.31
C THR A 45 -1.99 4.22 -2.13
N TRP A 46 -2.47 3.45 -1.15
CA TRP A 46 -1.80 3.07 0.07
C TRP A 46 -1.59 1.55 0.11
N LEU A 47 -0.33 1.12 0.05
CA LEU A 47 0.07 -0.28 0.07
C LEU A 47 0.23 -0.73 1.52
N TRP A 48 -0.44 -1.83 1.88
CA TRP A 48 -0.37 -2.40 3.22
C TRP A 48 1.01 -2.99 3.48
N VAL A 49 1.63 -2.57 4.59
CA VAL A 49 2.94 -3.08 5.02
C VAL A 49 2.78 -4.12 6.11
N LYS A 50 2.01 -3.81 7.15
CA LYS A 50 1.76 -4.72 8.27
C LYS A 50 0.54 -4.31 9.07
N SER A 51 0.04 -5.24 9.86
CA SER A 51 -0.97 -5.04 10.89
C SER A 51 -0.42 -5.62 12.20
N GLU A 52 -0.34 -4.82 13.25
CA GLU A 52 0.18 -5.21 14.55
C GLU A 52 -0.89 -5.03 15.63
N GLY A 53 -1.26 -6.11 16.31
CA GLY A 53 -2.20 -6.07 17.44
C GLY A 53 -1.80 -7.05 18.53
N LEU A 54 -2.49 -6.98 19.68
CA LEU A 54 -2.19 -7.79 20.87
C LEU A 54 -2.16 -9.30 20.62
N VAL A 55 -2.96 -9.78 19.66
CA VAL A 55 -3.16 -11.22 19.40
C VAL A 55 -2.48 -11.71 18.12
N ALA A 56 -2.05 -10.81 17.24
CA ALA A 56 -1.47 -11.17 15.95
C ALA A 56 -0.64 -10.03 15.35
N THR A 57 0.49 -10.40 14.77
CA THR A 57 1.21 -9.58 13.79
C THR A 57 1.01 -10.23 12.42
N SER A 58 0.76 -9.42 11.40
CA SER A 58 0.62 -9.90 10.03
C SER A 58 1.16 -8.90 9.04
N ASP A 59 1.69 -9.40 7.94
CA ASP A 59 2.25 -8.65 6.83
C ASP A 59 1.94 -9.40 5.52
N PRO A 60 2.23 -8.81 4.35
CA PRO A 60 1.96 -9.48 3.08
C PRO A 60 2.62 -10.85 2.93
N GLU A 61 3.78 -11.08 3.56
CA GLU A 61 4.56 -12.31 3.41
C GLU A 61 3.96 -13.44 4.25
N THR A 62 3.72 -13.18 5.53
CA THR A 62 3.08 -14.10 6.48
C THR A 62 1.64 -14.44 6.09
N LYS A 63 0.91 -13.52 5.46
CA LYS A 63 -0.45 -13.78 4.95
C LYS A 63 -0.46 -14.36 3.54
N GLY A 64 0.63 -14.24 2.79
CA GLY A 64 0.68 -14.57 1.37
C GLY A 64 -0.29 -13.73 0.54
N ALA A 65 -0.58 -12.50 0.97
CA ALA A 65 -1.50 -11.59 0.28
C ALA A 65 -1.18 -10.12 0.59
N GLY A 66 -1.05 -9.29 -0.43
CA GLY A 66 -0.95 -7.84 -0.29
C GLY A 66 -2.33 -7.21 -0.14
N ARG A 67 -2.40 -5.99 0.42
CA ARG A 67 -3.63 -5.19 0.47
C ARG A 67 -3.35 -3.78 -0.01
N THR A 68 -4.33 -3.20 -0.70
CA THR A 68 -4.23 -1.84 -1.22
C THR A 68 -5.48 -1.06 -0.81
N LEU A 69 -5.28 0.05 -0.12
CA LEU A 69 -6.32 1.03 0.19
C LEU A 69 -6.20 2.20 -0.80
N ILE A 70 -7.27 2.51 -1.53
CA ILE A 70 -7.32 3.65 -2.43
C ILE A 70 -8.28 4.67 -1.82
N LEU A 71 -7.78 5.86 -1.51
CA LEU A 71 -8.58 6.99 -1.01
C LEU A 71 -8.70 8.04 -2.09
N ASN A 72 -9.94 8.31 -2.55
CA ASN A 72 -10.20 9.20 -3.67
C ASN A 72 -10.58 10.62 -3.21
N PRO A 73 -10.29 11.67 -4.00
CA PRO A 73 -10.68 13.05 -3.68
C PRO A 73 -12.18 13.31 -3.54
N ASP A 74 -13.03 12.41 -4.05
CA ASP A 74 -14.49 12.50 -3.96
C ASP A 74 -15.06 11.81 -2.71
N LEU A 75 -14.18 11.50 -1.74
CA LEU A 75 -14.50 10.82 -0.47
C LEU A 75 -15.04 9.41 -0.66
N THR A 76 -14.63 8.74 -1.74
CA THR A 76 -14.84 7.29 -1.93
C THR A 76 -13.56 6.53 -1.65
N TYR A 77 -13.70 5.26 -1.30
CA TYR A 77 -12.55 4.38 -1.13
C TYR A 77 -12.79 3.00 -1.76
N GLU A 78 -11.69 2.34 -2.07
CA GLU A 78 -11.67 0.92 -2.40
C GLU A 78 -10.59 0.22 -1.58
N PHE A 79 -10.90 -0.98 -1.10
CA PHE A 79 -9.96 -1.82 -0.40
C PHE A 79 -9.83 -3.16 -1.12
N HIS A 80 -8.63 -3.43 -1.61
CA HIS A 80 -8.31 -4.59 -2.43
C HIS A 80 -7.40 -5.53 -1.68
N GLN A 81 -7.56 -6.83 -1.93
CA GLN A 81 -6.62 -7.87 -1.52
C GLN A 81 -6.07 -8.55 -2.76
N ARG A 82 -4.75 -8.61 -2.81
CA ARG A 82 -4.02 -9.26 -3.89
C ARG A 82 -3.39 -10.54 -3.40
N ARG A 83 -3.68 -11.64 -4.09
CA ARG A 83 -2.99 -12.91 -3.93
C ARG A 83 -2.46 -13.31 -5.30
N ASP A 84 -1.15 -13.41 -5.41
CA ASP A 84 -0.48 -13.65 -6.68
C ASP A 84 -0.83 -12.54 -7.69
N THR A 85 -1.37 -12.88 -8.87
CA THR A 85 -1.90 -11.94 -9.86
C THR A 85 -3.40 -11.65 -9.71
N ARG A 86 -4.08 -12.30 -8.77
CA ARG A 86 -5.52 -12.09 -8.55
C ARG A 86 -5.73 -10.90 -7.65
N ASP A 87 -6.45 -9.91 -8.16
CA ASP A 87 -6.89 -8.75 -7.40
C ASP A 87 -8.36 -8.89 -7.05
N SER A 88 -8.69 -8.80 -5.75
CA SER A 88 -10.05 -8.98 -5.24
C SER A 88 -10.46 -7.74 -4.45
N LEU A 89 -11.52 -7.08 -4.90
CA LEU A 89 -12.16 -6.00 -4.14
C LEU A 89 -12.80 -6.60 -2.89
N LEU A 90 -12.26 -6.26 -1.70
CA LEU A 90 -12.82 -6.68 -0.42
C LEU A 90 -14.02 -5.82 -0.04
N CYS A 91 -13.87 -4.50 -0.12
CA CYS A 91 -14.94 -3.54 0.12
C CYS A 91 -14.70 -2.23 -0.63
N ARG A 92 -15.76 -1.43 -0.74
CA ARG A 92 -15.74 -0.06 -1.26
C ARG A 92 -16.88 0.71 -0.63
N GLY A 93 -16.73 2.02 -0.53
CA GLY A 93 -17.76 2.87 0.05
C GLY A 93 -17.37 4.34 0.04
N ARG A 94 -18.05 5.11 0.89
CA ARG A 94 -17.67 6.48 1.23
C ARG A 94 -16.84 6.47 2.50
N TYR A 95 -16.00 7.47 2.68
CA TYR A 95 -15.39 7.73 3.97
C TYR A 95 -15.58 9.18 4.39
N TYR A 96 -15.56 9.42 5.69
CA TYR A 96 -15.72 10.74 6.29
C TYR A 96 -14.49 11.08 7.13
N PHE A 97 -14.13 12.35 7.15
CA PHE A 97 -13.05 12.86 7.99
C PHE A 97 -13.65 13.62 9.16
N SER A 98 -13.13 13.39 10.36
CA SER A 98 -13.40 14.22 11.53
C SER A 98 -12.12 14.47 12.31
N GLU A 99 -12.00 15.67 12.87
CA GLU A 99 -10.93 16.06 13.77
C GLU A 99 -11.55 16.19 15.17
N GLU A 100 -11.00 15.50 16.16
CA GLU A 100 -11.50 15.56 17.53
C GLU A 100 -10.38 15.92 18.51
N SER A 101 -10.68 16.90 19.36
CA SER A 101 -9.80 17.32 20.45
C SER A 101 -10.38 16.83 21.77
N GLY A 102 -9.69 15.88 22.42
CA GLY A 102 -10.08 15.43 23.76
C GLY A 102 -9.63 16.42 24.85
N GLU A 103 -10.31 16.45 25.99
CA GLU A 103 -9.86 17.25 27.14
C GLU A 103 -8.43 16.86 27.54
N GLY A 104 -7.47 17.76 27.29
CA GLY A 104 -6.06 17.53 27.57
C GLY A 104 -5.35 16.53 26.64
N ARG A 105 -5.95 16.18 25.50
CA ARG A 105 -5.33 15.32 24.47
C ARG A 105 -4.95 16.13 23.25
N GLU A 106 -3.92 15.66 22.56
CA GLU A 106 -3.62 16.13 21.21
C GLU A 106 -4.82 15.86 20.29
N THR A 107 -5.04 16.78 19.37
CA THR A 107 -6.03 16.65 18.32
C THR A 107 -5.74 15.41 17.48
N ALA A 108 -6.74 14.55 17.29
CA ALA A 108 -6.63 13.33 16.51
C ALA A 108 -7.52 13.40 15.27
N ASP A 109 -6.97 12.93 14.14
CA ASP A 109 -7.67 12.78 12.89
C ASP A 109 -8.35 11.40 12.85
N PHE A 110 -9.58 11.33 12.34
CA PHE A 110 -10.34 10.08 12.19
C PHE A 110 -10.86 9.92 10.77
N LEU A 111 -10.85 8.68 10.29
CA LEU A 111 -11.50 8.25 9.06
C LEU A 111 -12.61 7.26 9.38
N ASP A 112 -13.83 7.56 8.94
CA ASP A 112 -15.01 6.72 9.14
C ASP A 112 -15.44 6.11 7.81
N PHE A 113 -15.24 4.82 7.64
CA PHE A 113 -15.43 4.03 6.43
C PHE A 113 -16.79 3.35 6.40
N GLU A 114 -17.64 3.76 5.45
CA GLU A 114 -18.91 3.07 5.20
C GLU A 114 -18.65 1.70 4.57
N GLY A 115 -19.18 0.64 5.19
CA GLY A 115 -19.09 -0.72 4.66
C GLY A 115 -17.68 -1.33 4.71
N TRP A 116 -16.85 -0.92 5.68
CA TRP A 116 -15.53 -1.51 5.89
C TRP A 116 -15.60 -3.03 6.07
N PHE A 117 -14.59 -3.74 5.58
CA PHE A 117 -14.55 -5.20 5.57
C PHE A 117 -14.58 -5.81 6.98
N GLU A 118 -13.91 -5.18 7.95
CA GLU A 118 -13.97 -5.56 9.36
C GLU A 118 -15.01 -4.69 10.08
N PRO A 119 -16.16 -5.24 10.52
CA PRO A 119 -17.26 -4.42 11.04
C PRO A 119 -16.91 -3.60 12.29
N TYR A 120 -15.90 -4.02 13.04
CA TYR A 120 -15.43 -3.37 14.26
C TYR A 120 -14.44 -2.22 14.02
N GLU A 121 -14.00 -2.02 12.77
CA GLU A 121 -12.97 -1.03 12.41
C GLU A 121 -13.52 0.01 11.42
N HIS A 122 -14.83 0.27 11.41
CA HIS A 122 -15.40 1.26 10.50
C HIS A 122 -14.87 2.67 10.81
N ARG A 123 -14.60 3.00 12.07
CA ARG A 123 -13.99 4.27 12.47
C ARG A 123 -12.57 4.05 12.97
N MET A 124 -11.61 4.68 12.31
CA MET A 124 -10.18 4.52 12.58
C MET A 124 -9.53 5.86 12.89
N ALA A 125 -8.76 5.91 13.97
CA ALA A 125 -7.79 6.98 14.21
C ALA A 125 -6.71 6.90 13.11
N ALA A 126 -6.45 8.03 12.47
CA ALA A 126 -5.48 8.14 11.40
C ALA A 126 -4.30 9.01 11.84
N ASP A 127 -3.10 8.45 11.72
CA ASP A 127 -1.86 9.16 12.01
C ASP A 127 -0.88 8.99 10.85
N PHE A 128 0.15 9.82 10.78
CA PHE A 128 1.14 9.80 9.72
C PHE A 128 2.55 9.79 10.27
N SER A 129 3.32 8.80 9.84
CA SER A 129 4.77 8.79 10.03
C SER A 129 5.45 9.42 8.80
N GLY A 130 5.55 10.74 8.81
CA GLY A 130 5.99 11.51 7.64
C GLY A 130 4.93 11.55 6.53
N ARG A 131 5.33 11.89 5.30
CA ARG A 131 4.36 12.16 4.20
C ARG A 131 3.73 10.91 3.59
N ASP A 132 4.46 9.80 3.63
CA ASP A 132 4.19 8.61 2.81
C ASP A 132 3.92 7.36 3.65
N THR A 133 3.65 7.50 4.95
CA THR A 133 3.23 6.40 5.82
C THR A 133 1.97 6.80 6.56
N LEU A 134 0.89 6.05 6.35
CA LEU A 134 -0.41 6.20 6.99
C LEU A 134 -0.56 5.07 8.02
N LEU A 135 -0.88 5.44 9.25
CA LEU A 135 -1.19 4.53 10.34
C LEU A 135 -2.70 4.62 10.60
N LEU A 136 -3.38 3.48 10.64
CA LEU A 136 -4.81 3.40 10.95
C LEU A 136 -5.02 2.46 12.14
N ALA A 137 -5.73 2.91 13.16
CA ALA A 137 -6.05 2.11 14.34
C ALA A 137 -7.55 2.22 14.65
N GLY A 138 -8.24 1.08 14.82
CA GLY A 138 -9.68 1.08 15.12
C GLY A 138 -10.00 1.82 16.43
N GLU A 139 -10.90 2.80 16.38
CA GLU A 139 -11.33 3.53 17.58
C GLU A 139 -12.24 2.66 18.45
N GLY A 140 -12.09 2.76 19.77
CA GLY A 140 -12.95 2.05 20.72
C GLY A 140 -12.75 0.53 20.74
N CYS A 141 -11.71 0.03 20.08
CA CYS A 141 -11.38 -1.38 19.99
C CYS A 141 -9.97 -1.64 20.55
N PRO A 142 -9.84 -1.97 21.86
CA PRO A 142 -8.54 -2.14 22.52
C PRO A 142 -7.65 -3.25 21.93
N ASN A 143 -8.24 -4.17 21.16
CA ASN A 143 -7.54 -5.31 20.57
C ASN A 143 -7.49 -5.25 19.04
N CYS A 144 -7.96 -4.17 18.41
CA CYS A 144 -7.87 -4.06 16.97
C CYS A 144 -6.41 -3.83 16.57
N PRO A 145 -5.94 -4.46 15.49
CA PRO A 145 -4.61 -4.20 14.99
C PRO A 145 -4.46 -2.75 14.52
N GLU A 146 -3.25 -2.21 14.69
CA GLU A 146 -2.80 -1.01 14.01
C GLU A 146 -2.30 -1.41 12.62
N HIS A 147 -2.87 -0.80 11.60
CA HIS A 147 -2.48 -1.01 10.21
C HIS A 147 -1.51 0.06 9.76
N MET A 148 -0.38 -0.38 9.22
CA MET A 148 0.58 0.50 8.57
C MET A 148 0.47 0.35 7.06
N PHE A 149 0.28 1.49 6.39
CA PHE A 149 0.31 1.60 4.95
C PHE A 149 1.41 2.57 4.50
N VAL A 150 1.93 2.35 3.29
CA VAL A 150 2.84 3.28 2.62
C VAL A 150 2.25 3.76 1.31
N ARG A 151 2.46 5.03 0.99
CA ARG A 151 2.03 5.59 -0.28
C ARG A 151 2.75 4.87 -1.41
N GLY A 152 2.01 4.44 -2.44
CA GLY A 152 2.59 3.65 -3.51
C GLY A 152 1.82 3.76 -4.81
N ARG A 153 2.12 2.86 -5.73
CA ARG A 153 1.41 2.68 -7.00
C ARG A 153 1.30 1.22 -7.32
N THR A 154 0.28 0.86 -8.08
CA THR A 154 0.08 -0.51 -8.53
C THR A 154 -0.48 -0.56 -9.95
N ALA A 155 -0.20 -1.64 -10.67
CA ALA A 155 -0.81 -1.97 -11.94
C ALA A 155 -1.04 -3.48 -12.07
N SER A 156 -2.07 -3.84 -12.82
CA SER A 156 -2.31 -5.21 -13.28
C SER A 156 -2.61 -5.20 -14.78
N PHE A 157 -2.03 -6.14 -15.52
CA PHE A 157 -2.23 -6.25 -16.96
C PHE A 157 -1.93 -7.66 -17.47
N GLN A 158 -2.41 -7.94 -18.68
CA GLN A 158 -2.15 -9.20 -19.38
C GLN A 158 -1.23 -8.98 -20.58
N GLY A 159 -0.54 -10.04 -20.98
CA GLY A 159 0.32 -10.05 -22.15
C GLY A 159 0.43 -11.42 -22.79
N ALA A 160 0.96 -11.44 -24.00
CA ALA A 160 1.32 -12.66 -24.71
C ALA A 160 2.60 -12.43 -25.51
N VAL A 161 3.40 -13.48 -25.65
CA VAL A 161 4.65 -13.49 -26.43
C VAL A 161 4.77 -14.79 -27.21
N LYS A 162 5.37 -14.70 -28.40
CA LYS A 162 5.89 -15.86 -29.14
C LYS A 162 7.42 -15.90 -29.03
N ARG A 163 7.99 -17.07 -29.27
CA ARG A 163 9.44 -17.28 -29.24
C ARG A 163 10.21 -16.15 -29.94
N GLY A 164 11.22 -15.61 -29.24
CA GLY A 164 12.08 -14.54 -29.76
C GLY A 164 11.45 -13.15 -29.73
N GLU A 165 10.15 -13.02 -29.44
CA GLU A 165 9.51 -11.72 -29.23
C GLU A 165 9.84 -11.18 -27.84
N ARG A 166 10.06 -9.87 -27.79
CA ARG A 166 10.16 -9.12 -26.55
C ARG A 166 8.79 -8.55 -26.19
N PHE A 167 8.41 -8.63 -24.91
CA PHE A 167 7.30 -7.85 -24.37
C PHE A 167 7.83 -6.63 -23.61
N GLN A 168 7.15 -5.50 -23.72
CA GLN A 168 7.45 -4.29 -22.96
C GLN A 168 6.16 -3.59 -22.54
N ARG A 169 6.12 -3.14 -21.28
CA ARG A 169 5.03 -2.33 -20.75
C ARG A 169 5.61 -1.19 -19.92
N ASP A 170 5.39 0.04 -20.39
CA ASP A 170 5.66 1.23 -19.60
C ASP A 170 4.68 1.32 -18.43
N LEU A 171 5.22 1.69 -17.27
CA LEU A 171 4.50 1.95 -16.04
C LEU A 171 4.62 3.45 -15.75
N TRP A 172 4.97 3.81 -14.52
CA TRP A 172 5.03 5.20 -14.06
C TRP A 172 6.48 5.66 -13.88
N ASP A 173 6.71 6.98 -14.01
CA ASP A 173 8.01 7.64 -13.80
C ASP A 173 9.19 6.91 -14.48
N GLY A 174 8.99 6.54 -15.75
CA GLY A 174 9.98 5.82 -16.55
C GLY A 174 10.25 4.38 -16.12
N LEU A 175 9.50 3.82 -15.16
CA LEU A 175 9.57 2.40 -14.85
C LEU A 175 8.97 1.60 -16.01
N ARG A 176 9.63 0.50 -16.37
CA ARG A 176 9.19 -0.43 -17.40
C ARG A 176 9.41 -1.85 -16.95
N ILE A 177 8.46 -2.72 -17.28
CA ILE A 177 8.63 -4.17 -17.18
C ILE A 177 8.73 -4.78 -18.57
N GLU A 178 9.63 -5.75 -18.70
CA GLU A 178 9.94 -6.42 -19.95
C GLU A 178 10.05 -7.94 -19.76
N LEU A 179 9.70 -8.68 -20.82
CA LEU A 179 10.11 -10.06 -20.98
C LEU A 179 11.15 -10.10 -22.09
N VAL A 180 12.41 -10.29 -21.72
CA VAL A 180 13.55 -10.32 -22.66
C VAL A 180 13.74 -11.77 -23.13
N PRO A 181 13.69 -12.04 -24.45
CA PRO A 181 13.82 -13.41 -24.95
C PRO A 181 15.21 -13.99 -24.65
N THR A 182 15.25 -15.26 -24.25
CA THR A 182 16.44 -16.10 -24.07
C THR A 182 16.37 -17.29 -25.04
N ASP A 183 17.39 -18.15 -25.06
CA ASP A 183 17.41 -19.33 -25.94
C ASP A 183 16.23 -20.29 -25.70
N LEU A 184 15.78 -20.41 -24.45
CA LEU A 184 14.75 -21.38 -24.04
C LEU A 184 13.45 -20.74 -23.52
N GLY A 185 13.38 -19.41 -23.45
CA GLY A 185 12.18 -18.69 -23.03
C GLY A 185 12.42 -17.19 -22.84
N TRP A 186 12.21 -16.67 -21.62
CA TRP A 186 12.37 -15.24 -21.30
C TRP A 186 12.92 -14.99 -19.91
N GLU A 187 13.55 -13.83 -19.73
CA GLU A 187 13.88 -13.24 -18.42
C GLU A 187 12.91 -12.09 -18.11
N ILE A 188 12.40 -12.05 -16.87
CA ILE A 188 11.67 -10.91 -16.31
C ILE A 188 12.67 -9.81 -15.93
N VAL A 189 12.49 -8.65 -16.55
CA VAL A 189 13.36 -7.49 -16.37
C VAL A 189 12.53 -6.27 -16.00
N VAL A 190 12.94 -5.55 -14.96
CA VAL A 190 12.37 -4.24 -14.60
C VAL A 190 13.45 -3.19 -14.81
N ARG A 191 13.16 -2.14 -15.58
CA ARG A 191 14.12 -1.08 -15.93
C ARG A 191 13.57 0.29 -15.56
N ASP A 192 14.48 1.20 -15.27
CA ASP A 192 14.24 2.64 -15.34
C ASP A 192 14.67 3.10 -16.74
N THR A 193 13.82 3.80 -17.49
CA THR A 193 14.13 4.24 -18.86
C THR A 193 15.32 5.20 -18.92
N THR A 194 15.67 5.85 -17.81
CA THR A 194 16.89 6.66 -17.70
C THR A 194 18.16 5.83 -17.49
N ARG A 195 18.01 4.54 -17.16
CA ARG A 195 19.07 3.55 -16.95
C ARG A 195 18.71 2.25 -17.68
N ALA A 196 18.55 2.36 -18.99
CA ALA A 196 18.05 1.28 -19.82
C ALA A 196 18.89 0.00 -19.82
N GLU A 197 20.10 -0.01 -19.24
CA GLU A 197 20.95 -1.20 -19.11
C GLU A 197 20.77 -1.95 -17.77
N GLU A 198 20.27 -1.30 -16.72
CA GLU A 198 20.16 -1.89 -15.38
C GLU A 198 18.85 -2.69 -15.22
N ASN A 199 18.97 -3.97 -14.82
CA ASN A 199 17.82 -4.74 -14.36
C ASN A 199 17.61 -4.52 -12.86
N LEU A 200 16.65 -3.67 -12.51
CA LEU A 200 16.28 -3.34 -11.13
C LEU A 200 15.75 -4.54 -10.33
N ALA A 201 15.37 -5.62 -11.01
CA ALA A 201 14.90 -6.86 -10.38
C ALA A 201 16.02 -7.89 -10.13
N ARG A 202 17.29 -7.61 -10.51
CA ARG A 202 18.37 -8.61 -10.46
C ARG A 202 18.65 -9.20 -9.09
N LEU A 203 18.23 -8.53 -8.02
CA LEU A 203 18.33 -8.98 -6.64
C LEU A 203 17.13 -9.82 -6.17
N THR A 204 16.31 -10.32 -7.09
CA THR A 204 15.26 -11.29 -6.76
C THR A 204 15.90 -12.62 -6.32
N PRO A 205 15.61 -13.14 -5.12
CA PRO A 205 16.11 -14.45 -4.68
C PRO A 205 15.37 -15.60 -5.41
N PRO A 206 15.95 -16.81 -5.40
CA PRO A 206 17.23 -17.19 -4.83
C PRO A 206 18.41 -16.90 -5.78
N PHE A 207 19.60 -16.76 -5.20
CA PHE A 207 20.84 -16.45 -5.94
C PHE A 207 21.64 -17.69 -6.35
N HIS A 208 21.38 -18.83 -5.70
CA HIS A 208 22.14 -20.07 -5.88
C HIS A 208 21.23 -21.31 -5.89
N PHE A 209 21.76 -22.40 -6.44
CA PHE A 209 21.23 -23.78 -6.38
C PHE A 209 19.91 -24.09 -7.09
N VAL A 210 19.05 -23.10 -7.36
CA VAL A 210 17.81 -23.28 -8.12
C VAL A 210 17.62 -22.13 -9.12
N PRO A 211 16.86 -22.36 -10.21
CA PRO A 211 16.57 -21.31 -11.17
C PRO A 211 15.89 -20.12 -10.51
N ASN A 212 16.29 -18.92 -10.92
CA ASN A 212 15.68 -17.70 -10.42
C ASN A 212 14.25 -17.57 -10.98
N PRO A 213 13.24 -17.15 -10.18
CA PRO A 213 11.90 -16.86 -10.68
C PRO A 213 11.85 -15.80 -11.79
N ARG A 214 12.89 -15.01 -11.99
CA ARG A 214 12.95 -14.12 -13.16
C ARG A 214 13.15 -14.89 -14.46
N ASP A 215 13.73 -16.09 -14.40
CA ASP A 215 13.95 -16.93 -15.58
C ASP A 215 12.71 -17.80 -15.85
N ILE A 216 12.23 -17.75 -17.08
CA ILE A 216 11.09 -18.54 -17.56
C ILE A 216 11.57 -19.37 -18.74
N GLU A 217 11.94 -20.63 -18.49
CA GLU A 217 12.44 -21.54 -19.52
C GLU A 217 11.52 -22.74 -19.69
N GLY A 218 11.45 -23.29 -20.90
CA GLY A 218 10.50 -24.37 -21.22
C GLY A 218 10.71 -25.65 -20.40
N TRP A 219 11.95 -25.92 -19.97
CA TRP A 219 12.26 -27.09 -19.14
C TRP A 219 11.66 -26.99 -17.72
N HIS A 220 11.33 -25.80 -17.22
CA HIS A 220 10.63 -25.62 -15.93
C HIS A 220 9.28 -26.37 -15.89
N PHE A 221 8.65 -26.55 -17.06
CA PHE A 221 7.33 -27.16 -17.22
C PHE A 221 7.39 -28.63 -17.65
N ARG A 222 8.58 -29.23 -17.74
CA ARG A 222 8.77 -30.62 -18.16
C ARG A 222 9.37 -31.47 -17.05
N ASN A 223 9.01 -32.75 -17.05
CA ASN A 223 9.67 -33.74 -16.20
C ASN A 223 11.14 -33.94 -16.63
N GLN A 224 11.94 -34.60 -15.80
CA GLN A 224 13.37 -34.83 -16.03
C GLN A 224 13.65 -35.58 -17.35
N ALA A 225 12.73 -36.45 -17.77
CA ALA A 225 12.83 -37.20 -19.03
C ALA A 225 12.40 -36.40 -20.28
N ASN A 226 11.90 -35.18 -20.10
CA ASN A 226 11.26 -34.36 -21.15
C ASN A 226 10.14 -35.09 -21.91
N THR A 227 9.43 -36.01 -21.26
CA THR A 227 8.33 -36.80 -21.88
C THR A 227 6.95 -36.30 -21.47
N GLY A 228 6.86 -35.51 -20.40
CA GLY A 228 5.59 -35.08 -19.82
C GLY A 228 5.73 -33.79 -19.01
N PRO A 229 4.64 -33.33 -18.37
CA PRO A 229 4.66 -32.14 -17.51
C PRO A 229 5.51 -32.38 -16.25
N ASN A 230 6.15 -31.32 -15.76
CA ASN A 230 6.81 -31.32 -14.45
C ASN A 230 5.77 -31.54 -13.34
N ARG A 231 5.98 -32.54 -12.48
CA ARG A 231 5.12 -32.82 -11.32
C ARG A 231 5.86 -32.64 -9.98
N GLY A 232 6.94 -31.88 -10.00
CA GLY A 232 7.84 -31.66 -8.86
C GLY A 232 9.10 -32.51 -8.89
N ASP A 233 9.31 -33.30 -9.96
CA ASP A 233 10.53 -34.08 -10.17
C ASP A 233 11.71 -33.22 -10.62
N VAL A 234 11.42 -32.01 -11.09
CA VAL A 234 12.40 -30.98 -11.40
C VAL A 234 12.19 -29.78 -10.48
N ASN A 235 13.23 -29.42 -9.73
CA ASN A 235 13.23 -28.28 -8.82
C ASN A 235 13.34 -26.97 -9.61
N ALA A 236 12.20 -26.43 -10.05
CA ALA A 236 12.11 -25.20 -10.82
C ALA A 236 10.85 -24.40 -10.44
N PRO A 237 10.84 -23.07 -10.65
CA PRO A 237 9.63 -22.25 -10.46
C PRO A 237 8.44 -22.75 -11.31
N GLY A 238 7.24 -22.73 -10.73
CA GLY A 238 6.01 -23.34 -11.27
C GLY A 238 5.32 -22.56 -12.38
N LEU A 239 4.07 -22.12 -12.21
CA LEU A 239 3.39 -21.17 -13.13
C LEU A 239 3.48 -19.71 -12.64
N GLU A 240 3.71 -19.52 -11.36
CA GLU A 240 3.84 -18.21 -10.71
C GLU A 240 5.32 -17.83 -10.61
N ARG A 241 5.62 -16.56 -10.84
CA ARG A 241 6.95 -15.96 -10.76
C ARG A 241 6.86 -14.71 -9.91
N TRP A 242 7.45 -14.76 -8.73
CA TRP A 242 7.58 -13.61 -7.85
C TRP A 242 8.91 -12.92 -8.09
N PHE A 243 8.91 -11.59 -8.07
CA PHE A 243 10.13 -10.81 -8.16
C PHE A 243 10.04 -9.56 -7.31
N ILE A 244 11.19 -9.08 -6.87
CA ILE A 244 11.35 -7.81 -6.17
C ILE A 244 12.22 -6.88 -7.01
N PHE A 245 12.02 -5.59 -6.87
CA PHE A 245 12.82 -4.60 -7.59
C PHE A 245 12.95 -3.31 -6.79
N SER A 246 14.03 -2.57 -7.04
CA SER A 246 14.24 -1.27 -6.42
C SER A 246 15.03 -0.37 -7.35
N ARG A 247 14.69 0.92 -7.36
CA ARG A 247 15.46 1.92 -8.10
C ARG A 247 16.85 2.16 -7.49
N GLU A 248 17.09 1.76 -6.24
CA GLU A 248 18.39 1.88 -5.58
C GLU A 248 19.37 0.78 -5.99
N VAL A 249 18.89 -0.29 -6.66
CA VAL A 249 19.75 -1.29 -7.30
C VAL A 249 20.66 -0.59 -8.33
N GLY A 250 21.97 -0.81 -8.19
CA GLY A 250 23.01 -0.13 -8.98
C GLY A 250 23.24 1.35 -8.64
N ARG A 251 22.75 1.84 -7.50
CA ARG A 251 22.96 3.23 -6.99
C ARG A 251 23.32 3.31 -5.51
N GLY A 252 23.55 2.18 -4.87
CA GLY A 252 23.75 2.08 -3.41
C GLY A 252 23.41 0.72 -2.85
N ILE A 253 22.66 -0.09 -3.61
CA ILE A 253 22.56 -1.54 -3.44
C ILE A 253 23.34 -2.17 -4.59
N GLU A 254 24.62 -2.41 -4.37
CA GLU A 254 25.45 -3.19 -5.27
C GLU A 254 25.95 -4.39 -4.48
N PRO A 255 25.68 -5.63 -4.93
CA PRO A 255 26.52 -6.72 -4.47
C PRO A 255 27.92 -6.37 -4.93
N ASP A 256 28.82 -6.10 -3.97
CA ASP A 256 30.24 -6.01 -4.26
C ASP A 256 30.59 -7.28 -5.06
N ALA A 257 31.42 -7.20 -6.10
CA ALA A 257 31.60 -8.32 -7.03
C ALA A 257 32.07 -9.62 -6.35
N ALA A 258 32.54 -9.52 -5.10
CA ALA A 258 32.92 -10.62 -4.22
C ALA A 258 32.00 -10.82 -2.98
N ALA A 259 31.05 -9.92 -2.70
CA ALA A 259 30.16 -10.03 -1.55
C ALA A 259 28.84 -10.72 -1.92
N GLU A 260 28.39 -11.61 -1.04
CA GLU A 260 27.08 -12.23 -1.14
C GLU A 260 25.99 -11.19 -0.85
N VAL A 261 24.89 -11.23 -1.61
CA VAL A 261 23.71 -10.39 -1.36
C VAL A 261 23.14 -10.77 0.01
N THR A 262 22.99 -9.80 0.91
CA THR A 262 22.48 -10.06 2.25
C THR A 262 20.96 -10.12 2.28
N GLU A 263 20.40 -10.79 3.29
CA GLU A 263 18.94 -10.82 3.52
C GLU A 263 18.37 -9.39 3.73
N GLU A 264 19.10 -8.53 4.45
CA GLU A 264 18.72 -7.13 4.65
C GLU A 264 18.62 -6.36 3.32
N GLU A 265 19.50 -6.64 2.35
CA GLU A 265 19.41 -6.04 1.02
C GLU A 265 18.19 -6.51 0.26
N VAL A 266 17.87 -7.82 0.34
CA VAL A 266 16.66 -8.41 -0.25
C VAL A 266 15.41 -7.78 0.36
N GLU A 267 15.34 -7.67 1.69
CA GLU A 267 14.24 -7.01 2.40
C GLU A 267 14.09 -5.55 1.98
N ARG A 268 15.19 -4.80 1.90
CA ARG A 268 15.19 -3.39 1.48
C ARG A 268 14.70 -3.21 0.05
N VAL A 269 15.10 -4.09 -0.86
CA VAL A 269 14.62 -4.09 -2.26
C VAL A 269 13.13 -4.45 -2.30
N GLY A 270 12.73 -5.52 -1.60
CA GLY A 270 11.35 -5.99 -1.53
C GLY A 270 10.41 -4.98 -0.90
N ALA A 271 10.87 -4.15 0.04
CA ALA A 271 10.09 -3.08 0.64
C ALA A 271 9.78 -1.93 -0.34
N GLN A 272 10.52 -1.81 -1.45
CA GLN A 272 10.30 -0.75 -2.45
C GLN A 272 9.44 -1.22 -3.61
N GLY A 273 9.67 -2.42 -4.14
CA GLY A 273 8.97 -2.88 -5.32
C GLY A 273 8.80 -4.39 -5.35
N ARG A 274 7.58 -4.83 -5.69
CA ARG A 274 7.20 -6.24 -5.77
C ARG A 274 6.39 -6.48 -7.02
N GLY A 275 6.52 -7.68 -7.59
CA GLY A 275 5.67 -8.10 -8.68
C GLY A 275 5.48 -9.61 -8.72
N ALA A 276 4.38 -10.00 -9.35
CA ALA A 276 4.01 -11.38 -9.63
C ALA A 276 3.66 -11.49 -11.11
N LEU A 277 4.19 -12.52 -11.77
CA LEU A 277 3.76 -12.95 -13.09
C LEU A 277 3.19 -14.35 -13.00
N THR A 278 1.95 -14.52 -13.47
CA THR A 278 1.29 -15.82 -13.57
C THR A 278 1.19 -16.22 -15.03
N ILE A 279 1.70 -17.40 -15.34
CA ILE A 279 1.63 -18.00 -16.67
C ILE A 279 0.28 -18.69 -16.78
N GLU A 280 -0.58 -18.15 -17.64
CA GLU A 280 -1.94 -18.64 -17.86
C GLU A 280 -1.95 -19.79 -18.87
N GLU A 281 -1.16 -19.65 -19.94
CA GLU A 281 -1.02 -20.65 -21.00
C GLU A 281 0.43 -20.69 -21.49
N VAL A 282 0.93 -21.89 -21.73
CA VAL A 282 2.28 -22.12 -22.29
C VAL A 282 2.24 -23.21 -23.34
N VAL A 283 2.85 -22.93 -24.49
CA VAL A 283 3.07 -23.91 -25.55
C VAL A 283 4.56 -24.18 -25.64
N LEU A 284 4.94 -25.43 -25.41
CA LEU A 284 6.34 -25.85 -25.43
C LEU A 284 6.73 -26.42 -26.78
N THR A 285 8.03 -26.47 -27.06
CA THR A 285 8.53 -27.27 -28.18
C THR A 285 8.11 -28.72 -28.06
N PRO A 286 7.96 -29.42 -29.20
CA PRO A 286 7.84 -30.86 -29.20
C PRO A 286 8.99 -31.48 -28.38
N PRO A 287 8.68 -32.47 -27.52
CA PRO A 287 9.70 -33.11 -26.70
C PRO A 287 10.67 -33.87 -27.60
N LYS A 288 11.97 -33.73 -27.32
CA LYS A 288 13.02 -34.53 -27.93
C LYS A 288 13.92 -35.08 -26.82
N PRO A 289 14.21 -36.40 -26.82
CA PRO A 289 15.08 -36.98 -25.81
C PRO A 289 16.43 -36.26 -25.75
N SER A 290 16.88 -35.93 -24.54
CA SER A 290 18.15 -35.23 -24.27
C SER A 290 18.23 -33.76 -24.72
N GLU A 291 17.15 -33.17 -25.23
CA GLU A 291 17.06 -31.72 -25.47
C GLU A 291 16.26 -31.04 -24.35
N ARG A 292 16.65 -29.80 -23.99
CA ARG A 292 15.83 -28.96 -23.10
C ARG A 292 14.65 -28.40 -23.88
N ALA A 293 13.47 -28.43 -23.28
CA ALA A 293 12.29 -27.81 -23.90
C ALA A 293 12.46 -26.28 -23.93
N GLY A 294 12.17 -25.69 -25.09
CA GLY A 294 11.95 -24.26 -25.22
C GLY A 294 10.47 -23.92 -25.17
N ILE A 295 10.16 -22.63 -25.09
CA ILE A 295 8.78 -22.13 -25.17
C ILE A 295 8.52 -21.57 -26.58
N GLU A 296 7.41 -21.95 -27.20
CA GLU A 296 6.94 -21.43 -28.49
C GLU A 296 6.05 -20.19 -28.30
N SER A 297 5.18 -20.22 -27.30
CA SER A 297 4.35 -19.07 -26.92
C SER A 297 3.92 -19.13 -25.46
N MET A 298 3.64 -17.97 -24.88
CA MET A 298 3.17 -17.81 -23.51
C MET A 298 2.12 -16.70 -23.41
N ARG A 299 1.04 -16.95 -22.68
CA ARG A 299 0.10 -15.92 -22.20
C ARG A 299 0.24 -15.79 -20.69
N PHE A 300 0.23 -14.55 -20.20
CA PHE A 300 0.50 -14.28 -18.80
C PHE A 300 -0.30 -13.08 -18.28
N THR A 301 -0.41 -13.03 -16.95
CA THR A 301 -0.91 -11.88 -16.19
C THR A 301 0.24 -11.37 -15.32
N VAL A 302 0.35 -10.05 -15.15
CA VAL A 302 1.29 -9.40 -14.23
C VAL A 302 0.51 -8.54 -13.25
N ALA A 303 0.89 -8.61 -11.97
CA ALA A 303 0.59 -7.60 -10.97
C ALA A 303 1.89 -7.01 -10.44
N ILE A 304 1.96 -5.69 -10.32
CA ILE A 304 3.17 -5.00 -9.87
C ILE A 304 2.81 -3.82 -8.96
N GLU A 305 3.65 -3.58 -7.96
CA GLU A 305 3.54 -2.47 -7.03
C GLU A 305 4.90 -1.85 -6.71
N GLU A 306 4.91 -0.54 -6.50
CA GLU A 306 6.09 0.22 -6.04
C GLU A 306 5.63 1.12 -4.89
N ALA A 307 6.20 0.92 -3.71
CA ALA A 307 6.12 1.87 -2.60
C ALA A 307 6.94 3.10 -2.98
N ARG A 308 6.37 4.30 -2.80
CA ARG A 308 7.17 5.52 -2.94
C ARG A 308 8.22 5.50 -1.84
N ALA A 309 9.49 5.57 -2.24
CA ALA A 309 10.58 5.66 -1.30
C ALA A 309 10.26 6.78 -0.31
N ARG A 310 10.33 6.47 1.00
CA ARG A 310 10.33 7.50 2.04
C ARG A 310 11.37 8.51 1.59
N ALA A 311 10.94 9.74 1.26
CA ALA A 311 11.89 10.83 1.10
C ALA A 311 12.77 10.77 2.34
N ARG A 312 14.05 10.42 2.20
CA ARG A 312 14.95 10.22 3.35
C ARG A 312 14.82 11.50 4.15
N GLY A 313 14.11 11.43 5.27
CA GLY A 313 13.96 12.57 6.15
C GLY A 313 15.39 12.99 6.44
N THR A 314 15.77 14.19 6.03
CA THR A 314 17.03 14.77 6.45
C THR A 314 17.06 14.55 7.96
N PRO A 315 18.00 13.78 8.52
CA PRO A 315 17.98 13.47 9.94
C PRO A 315 17.87 14.81 10.65
N GLY A 316 16.78 14.97 11.41
CA GLY A 316 16.52 16.19 12.16
C GLY A 316 17.80 16.53 12.90
N ARG A 317 18.34 17.72 12.62
CA ARG A 317 19.53 18.20 13.32
C ARG A 317 19.16 18.17 14.82
N PRO A 318 19.96 17.49 15.67
CA PRO A 318 19.65 17.31 17.08
C PRO A 318 19.47 18.63 17.82
#